data_AF-A0A6J4KTZ7-F1
#
_entry.id   AF-A0A6J4KTZ7-F1
#
_cell.length_a   1.000
_cell.length_b   1.000
_cell.length_c   1.000
_cell.angle_alpha   90.00
_cell.angle_beta   90.00
_cell.angle_gamma   90.00
#
_symmetry.space_group_name_H-M   'P 1'
#
loop_
_entity.id
_entity.type
_entity.pdbx_description
1 polymer ?
#
loop_
_entity_poly.entity_id
_entity_poly.type
_entity_poly.pdbx_seq_one_letter_code
_entity_poly.pdbx_strand_id
1 'polypeptide(L)' 'MFWQLSTEDDRTITWHNGRAGGYGAFLGLDRERDRAVVVLADVATDRTDELGMRLVRGA' A
#
# COMPACT_ATOMS: atom_id res chain seq x y z
N MET A 1 -3.70 5.86 -13.82
CA MET A 1 -4.23 6.46 -12.57
C MET A 1 -3.04 6.84 -11.70
N PHE A 2 -3.13 7.91 -10.90
CA PHE A 2 -1.99 8.41 -10.11
C PHE A 2 -2.00 7.91 -8.67
N TRP A 3 -3.16 7.81 -8.04
CA TRP A 3 -3.35 7.33 -6.67
C TRP A 3 -4.63 6.54 -6.61
N GLN A 4 -4.63 5.51 -5.77
CA GLN A 4 -5.79 4.71 -5.44
C GLN A 4 -6.32 5.12 -4.07
N LEU A 5 -7.64 5.05 -3.92
CA LEU A 5 -8.34 5.35 -2.67
C LEU A 5 -9.10 4.08 -2.25
N SER A 6 -8.89 3.65 -1.01
CA SER A 6 -9.66 2.57 -0.39
C SER A 6 -10.31 3.07 0.89
N THR A 7 -11.64 3.05 0.91
CA THR A 7 -12.45 3.48 2.06
C THR A 7 -12.88 2.25 2.87
N GLU A 8 -12.65 2.30 4.18
CA GLU A 8 -13.02 1.27 5.18
C GLU A 8 -13.43 2.00 6.44
N ASP A 9 -14.42 1.54 7.21
CA ASP A 9 -14.72 2.01 8.59
C ASP A 9 -14.44 3.52 8.85
N ASP A 10 -15.00 4.40 8.00
CA ASP A 10 -14.86 5.87 8.05
C ASP A 10 -13.45 6.46 7.85
N ARG A 11 -12.50 5.68 7.34
CA ARG A 11 -11.14 6.13 6.96
C ARG A 11 -10.86 5.92 5.47
N THR A 12 -10.00 6.76 4.90
CA THR A 12 -9.54 6.62 3.52
C THR A 12 -8.04 6.36 3.46
N ILE A 13 -7.68 5.17 2.98
CA ILE A 13 -6.29 4.84 2.67
C ILE A 13 -5.97 5.35 1.27
N THR A 14 -4.99 6.27 1.17
CA THR A 14 -4.42 6.70 -0.11
C THR A 14 -3.20 5.84 -0.40
N TRP A 15 -3.16 5.16 -1.54
CA TRP A 15 -2.07 4.24 -1.84
C TRP A 15 -1.73 4.18 -3.32
N HIS A 16 -0.53 3.69 -3.62
CA HIS A 16 -0.09 3.39 -4.97
C HIS A 16 0.89 2.22 -4.93
N ASN A 17 0.84 1.39 -5.97
CA ASN A 17 1.75 0.28 -6.17
C ASN A 17 2.60 0.48 -7.43
N GLY A 18 3.73 -0.21 -7.49
CA GLY A 18 4.66 -0.14 -8.59
C GLY A 18 5.15 -1.53 -8.95
N ARG A 19 5.36 -1.76 -10.24
CA ARG A 19 6.01 -2.97 -10.76
C ARG A 19 6.91 -2.58 -11.91
N ALA A 20 8.19 -2.92 -11.82
CA ALA A 20 9.17 -2.64 -12.85
C ALA A 20 10.31 -3.66 -12.77
N GLY A 21 10.78 -4.18 -13.91
CA GLY A 21 12.00 -5.00 -13.97
C GLY A 21 12.01 -6.25 -13.06
N GLY A 22 10.85 -6.80 -12.71
CA GLY A 22 10.76 -7.92 -11.77
C GLY A 22 10.71 -7.52 -10.29
N TYR A 23 10.58 -6.24 -9.96
CA TYR A 23 10.42 -5.70 -8.61
C TYR A 23 8.97 -5.33 -8.32
N GLY A 24 8.60 -5.32 -7.05
CA GLY A 24 7.31 -4.81 -6.54
C GLY A 24 7.50 -3.67 -5.56
N ALA A 25 6.57 -2.73 -5.54
CA ALA A 25 6.54 -1.63 -4.58
C ALA A 25 5.11 -1.31 -4.16
N PHE A 26 4.94 -0.89 -2.90
CA PHE A 26 3.69 -0.36 -2.35
C PHE A 26 4.00 0.84 -1.46
N LEU A 27 3.18 1.88 -1.54
CA LEU A 27 3.13 3.01 -0.61
C LEU A 27 1.68 3.24 -0.20
N GLY A 28 1.39 3.24 1.10
CA GLY A 28 0.07 3.50 1.67
C GLY A 28 0.11 4.50 2.81
N LEU A 29 -0.92 5.33 2.89
CA LEU A 29 -1.10 6.39 3.89
C LEU A 29 -2.51 6.28 4.50
N ASP A 30 -2.58 6.04 5.82
CA ASP A 30 -3.77 6.20 6.68
C ASP A 30 -3.53 7.47 7.51
N ARG A 31 -4.12 8.59 7.08
CA ARG A 31 -3.87 9.92 7.70
C ARG A 31 -4.59 10.05 9.03
N GLU A 32 -5.74 9.40 9.14
CA GLU A 32 -6.60 9.37 10.31
C GLU A 32 -5.92 8.65 11.48
N ARG A 33 -4.96 7.74 11.20
CA ARG A 33 -4.12 7.06 12.22
C ARG A 33 -2.65 7.50 12.23
N ASP A 34 -2.30 8.58 11.56
CA ASP A 34 -0.90 9.04 11.43
C ASP A 34 0.07 7.92 11.02
N ARG A 35 -0.34 7.08 10.06
CA ARG A 35 0.40 5.88 9.66
C ARG A 35 0.73 5.89 8.18
N ALA A 36 2.00 5.62 7.89
CA ALA A 36 2.50 5.40 6.54
C ALA A 36 3.27 4.08 6.46
N VAL A 37 3.10 3.35 5.35
CA VAL A 37 3.80 2.09 5.09
C VAL A 37 4.39 2.14 3.68
N VAL A 38 5.66 1.75 3.57
CA VAL A 38 6.33 1.45 2.31
C VAL A 38 6.78 -0.01 2.33
N VAL A 39 6.50 -0.74 1.26
CA VAL A 39 7.01 -2.10 1.04
C VAL A 39 7.74 -2.12 -0.30
N LEU A 40 8.95 -2.66 -0.31
CA LEU A 40 9.75 -2.89 -1.51
C LEU A 40 10.11 -4.37 -1.58
N ALA A 41 10.01 -4.95 -2.77
CA ALA A 41 10.31 -6.35 -3.03
C ALA A 41 11.20 -6.47 -4.27
N ASP A 42 12.21 -7.34 -4.18
CA ASP A 42 13.07 -7.77 -5.28
C ASP A 42 12.43 -8.82 -6.20
N VAL A 43 11.15 -9.12 -5.96
CA VAL A 43 10.31 -10.00 -6.77
C VAL A 43 8.98 -9.33 -7.07
N ALA A 44 8.55 -9.40 -8.33
CA ALA A 44 7.26 -8.91 -8.80
C ALA A 44 6.18 -9.91 -8.36
N THR A 45 5.51 -9.58 -7.25
CA THR A 45 4.46 -10.40 -6.67
C THR A 45 3.32 -9.51 -6.15
N ASP A 46 2.10 -10.04 -6.17
CA ASP A 46 0.92 -9.37 -5.61
C ASP A 46 0.96 -9.35 -4.07
N ARG A 47 1.81 -10.21 -3.46
CA ARG A 47 2.06 -10.25 -2.01
C ARG A 47 2.59 -8.93 -1.46
N THR A 48 3.24 -8.11 -2.27
CA THR A 48 3.74 -6.78 -1.88
C THR A 48 2.59 -5.86 -1.50
N ASP A 49 1.53 -5.85 -2.31
CA ASP A 49 0.34 -5.01 -2.10
C ASP A 49 -0.49 -5.57 -0.93
N GLU A 50 -0.66 -6.89 -0.85
CA GLU A 50 -1.34 -7.56 0.26
C GLU A 50 -0.70 -7.24 1.62
N LEU A 51 0.64 -7.36 1.71
CA LEU A 51 1.39 -7.03 2.92
C LEU A 51 1.28 -5.54 3.25
N GLY A 52 1.47 -4.68 2.25
CA GLY A 52 1.37 -3.23 2.41
C GLY A 52 0.01 -2.80 2.95
N MET A 53 -1.07 -3.35 2.38
CA MET A 53 -2.42 -3.08 2.84
C MET A 53 -2.70 -3.60 4.25
N ARG A 54 -2.21 -4.80 4.61
CA ARG A 54 -2.36 -5.32 5.96
C ARG A 54 -1.69 -4.41 7.01
N LEU A 55 -0.44 -4.01 6.73
CA LEU A 55 0.35 -3.18 7.64
C LEU A 55 -0.23 -1.77 7.81
N VAL A 56 -0.67 -1.13 6.72
CA VAL A 56 -1.22 0.23 6.79
C VAL A 56 -2.58 0.25 7.50
N ARG A 57 -3.39 -0.81 7.35
CA ARG A 57 -4.64 -0.98 8.11
C ARG A 57 -4.40 -1.16 9.61
N GLY A 58 -3.24 -1.74 9.95
CA GLY A 58 -2.83 -2.05 11.32
C GLY A 58 -3.35 -3.35 11.89
N ALA A 59 -3.53 -4.35 11.03
CA ALA A 59 -3.79 -5.73 11.41
C ALA A 59 -2.50 -6.54 11.54
#